data_AF-A0AA88MAS7-F1
#
_entry.id   AF-A0AA88MAS7-F1
#
_cell.length_a   1.000
_cell.length_b   1.000
_cell.length_c   1.000
_cell.angle_alpha   90.00
_cell.angle_beta   90.00
_cell.angle_gamma   90.00
#
_symmetry.space_group_name_H-M   'P 1'
#
loop_
_entity.id
_entity.type
_entity.pdbx_description
1 polymer ?
#
loop_
_entity_poly.entity_id
_entity_poly.type
_entity_poly.pdbx_seq_one_letter_code
_entity_poly.pdbx_strand_id
1 'polypeptide(L)'
;MSEKKLTSSRRYHLKSLLLSIAAGLLEAEAKQLVEDKETYLNEQCQQQGLPGSVQELQDLCRKLHQSIDKVDEERYDMEAKVAKTNKEIDDLRIKVQDLKGKFKKPALRKVRMSADQMLQALLGSKHKVSLDLRANLKQVKKEVKEESAEQVGDWRKNIEDKAGMDGRKKMFESEA
;
A
#
# COMPACT_ATOMS: atom_id res chain seq x y z
N MET A 1 39.25 15.78 -5.15
CA MET A 1 38.36 15.03 -6.05
C MET A 1 37.04 14.79 -5.33
N SER A 2 36.02 15.61 -5.61
CA SER A 2 34.72 15.48 -4.93
C SER A 2 33.97 14.30 -5.52
N GLU A 3 33.93 13.16 -4.82
CA GLU A 3 33.08 12.04 -5.21
C GLU A 3 31.63 12.54 -5.38
N LYS A 4 31.08 12.36 -6.58
CA LYS A 4 29.70 12.75 -6.88
C LYS A 4 28.77 11.87 -6.04
N LYS A 5 28.22 12.46 -4.98
CA LYS A 5 27.19 11.84 -4.13
C LYS A 5 26.08 11.28 -5.01
N LEU A 6 25.60 10.07 -4.67
CA LEU A 6 24.47 9.40 -5.33
C LEU A 6 23.33 10.40 -5.64
N THR A 7 22.65 10.25 -6.77
CA THR A 7 21.50 11.12 -7.07
C THR A 7 20.37 10.89 -6.06
N SER A 8 19.58 11.93 -5.77
CA SER A 8 18.42 11.84 -4.87
C SER A 8 17.42 10.77 -5.35
N SER A 9 17.19 10.71 -6.68
CA SER A 9 16.35 9.70 -7.32
C SER A 9 16.83 8.27 -7.03
N ARG A 10 18.13 8.00 -7.18
CA ARG A 10 18.68 6.66 -6.88
C ARG A 10 18.55 6.32 -5.40
N ARG A 11 18.77 7.27 -4.48
CA ARG A 11 18.57 7.04 -3.04
C ARG A 11 17.10 6.72 -2.71
N TYR A 12 16.17 7.45 -3.29
CA TYR A 12 14.73 7.21 -3.07
C TYR A 12 14.31 5.84 -3.60
N HIS A 13 14.75 5.49 -4.81
CA HIS A 13 14.48 4.18 -5.39
C HIS A 13 15.02 3.04 -4.52
N LEU A 14 16.25 3.15 -4.02
CA LEU A 14 16.82 2.16 -3.09
C LEU A 14 16.04 2.06 -1.77
N LYS A 15 15.61 3.19 -1.19
CA LYS A 15 14.74 3.18 0.00
C LYS A 15 13.40 2.51 -0.26
N SER A 16 12.80 2.77 -1.42
CA SER A 16 11.54 2.14 -1.82
C SER A 16 11.69 0.63 -2.00
N LEU A 17 12.78 0.18 -2.63
CA LEU A 17 13.09 -1.24 -2.76
C LEU A 17 13.30 -1.90 -1.40
N LEU A 18 14.07 -1.24 -0.51
CA LEU A 18 14.32 -1.75 0.83
C LEU A 18 13.00 -1.93 1.62
N LEU A 19 12.11 -0.94 1.57
CA LEU A 19 10.80 -1.03 2.22
C LEU A 19 9.92 -2.11 1.60
N SER A 20 9.94 -2.26 0.27
CA SER A 20 9.19 -3.31 -0.43
C SER A 20 9.66 -4.71 -0.02
N ILE A 21 10.97 -4.90 0.13
CA ILE A 21 11.55 -6.17 0.58
C ILE A 21 11.22 -6.41 2.05
N ALA A 22 11.36 -5.38 2.91
CA ALA A 22 11.05 -5.47 4.32
C ALA A 22 9.57 -5.83 4.57
N ALA A 23 8.65 -5.28 3.77
CA ALA A 23 7.24 -5.65 3.84
C ALA A 23 7.02 -7.14 3.49
N GLY A 24 7.67 -7.63 2.43
CA GLY A 24 7.59 -9.06 2.07
C GLY A 24 8.18 -9.99 3.14
N LEU A 25 9.28 -9.59 3.79
CA LEU A 25 9.86 -10.35 4.90
C LEU A 25 8.93 -10.37 6.12
N LEU A 26 8.28 -9.25 6.44
CA LEU A 26 7.34 -9.17 7.55
C LEU A 26 6.10 -10.05 7.31
N GLU A 27 5.61 -10.11 6.07
CA GLU A 27 4.53 -11.04 5.69
C GLU A 27 4.97 -12.51 5.77
N ALA A 28 6.19 -12.82 5.36
CA ALA A 28 6.74 -14.17 5.46
C ALA A 28 6.91 -14.60 6.93
N GLU A 29 7.46 -13.72 7.77
CA GLU A 29 7.58 -13.95 9.22
C GLU A 29 6.22 -14.14 9.87
N ALA A 30 5.20 -13.34 9.50
CA ALA A 30 3.86 -13.50 10.03
C ALA A 30 3.23 -14.87 9.66
N LYS A 31 3.50 -15.38 8.46
CA LYS A 31 3.05 -16.72 8.05
C LYS A 31 3.78 -17.80 8.84
N GLN A 32 5.10 -17.68 8.99
CA GLN A 32 5.90 -18.62 9.76
C GLN A 32 5.43 -18.68 11.22
N LEU A 33 5.13 -17.54 11.84
CA LEU A 33 4.63 -17.49 13.22
C LEU A 33 3.29 -18.21 13.40
N VAL A 34 2.41 -18.21 12.40
CA VAL A 34 1.15 -18.98 12.45
C VAL A 34 1.44 -20.48 12.36
N GLU A 35 2.32 -20.89 11.44
CA GLU A 35 2.71 -22.29 11.28
C GLU A 35 3.45 -22.84 12.52
N ASP A 36 4.38 -22.06 13.07
CA ASP A 36 5.09 -22.39 14.31
C ASP A 36 4.12 -22.51 15.50
N LYS A 37 3.08 -21.67 15.54
CA LYS A 37 2.02 -21.77 16.55
C LYS A 37 1.18 -23.03 16.38
N GLU A 38 0.79 -23.36 15.15
CA GLU A 38 0.00 -24.56 14.86
C GLU A 38 0.78 -25.85 15.16
N THR A 39 2.06 -25.90 14.77
CA THR A 39 2.95 -27.03 15.09
C THR A 39 3.13 -27.19 16.60
N TYR A 40 3.43 -26.10 17.32
CA TYR A 40 3.53 -26.13 18.79
C TYR A 40 2.24 -26.61 19.47
N LEU A 41 1.08 -26.12 19.04
CA LEU A 41 -0.20 -26.54 19.60
C LEU A 41 -0.52 -28.01 19.30
N ASN A 42 -0.19 -28.50 18.10
CA ASN A 42 -0.38 -29.90 17.75
C ASN A 42 0.52 -30.84 18.55
N GLU A 43 1.76 -30.42 18.84
CA GLU A 43 2.69 -31.20 19.67
C GLU A 43 2.24 -31.24 21.13
N GLN A 44 1.84 -30.08 21.69
CA GLN A 44 1.57 -29.93 23.11
C GLN A 44 0.12 -30.26 23.51
N CYS A 45 -0.82 -30.13 22.59
CA CYS A 45 -2.24 -30.43 22.77
C CYS A 45 -2.71 -31.39 21.67
N GLN A 46 -2.09 -32.57 21.63
CA GLN A 46 -2.49 -33.65 20.72
C GLN A 46 -3.96 -33.99 20.92
N GLN A 47 -4.72 -34.09 19.81
CA GLN A 47 -6.08 -34.60 19.86
C GLN A 47 -6.06 -36.04 20.37
N GLN A 48 -6.45 -36.22 21.62
CA GLN A 48 -6.63 -37.54 22.20
C GLN A 48 -7.97 -38.11 21.73
N GLY A 49 -7.95 -39.33 21.19
CA GLY A 49 -9.17 -40.07 20.91
C GLY A 49 -9.94 -40.31 22.20
N LEU A 50 -11.27 -40.30 22.11
CA LEU A 50 -12.11 -40.65 23.26
C LEU A 50 -11.89 -42.14 23.59
N PRO A 51 -11.51 -42.48 24.83
CA PRO A 51 -11.32 -43.86 25.22
C PRO A 51 -12.66 -44.62 25.21
N GLY A 52 -12.60 -45.93 24.97
CA GLY A 52 -13.78 -46.78 24.83
C GLY A 52 -14.40 -47.21 26.16
N SER A 53 -13.65 -47.15 27.26
CA SER A 53 -14.13 -47.57 28.59
C SER A 53 -14.42 -46.39 29.52
N VAL A 54 -15.37 -46.59 30.45
CA VAL A 54 -15.76 -45.58 31.44
C VAL A 54 -14.60 -45.22 32.38
N GLN A 55 -13.78 -46.21 32.76
CA GLN A 55 -12.66 -45.99 33.68
C GLN A 55 -11.56 -45.13 33.02
N GLU A 56 -11.17 -45.46 31.79
CA GLU A 56 -10.18 -44.68 31.04
C GLU A 56 -10.67 -43.26 30.79
N LEU A 57 -11.98 -43.06 30.56
CA LEU A 57 -12.57 -41.74 30.41
C LEU A 57 -12.47 -40.91 31.70
N GLN A 58 -12.77 -41.51 32.85
CA GLN A 58 -12.63 -40.82 34.14
C GLN A 58 -11.17 -40.46 34.45
N ASP A 59 -10.23 -41.35 34.12
CA ASP A 59 -8.80 -41.09 34.30
C ASP A 59 -8.30 -39.97 33.36
N LEU A 60 -8.80 -39.93 32.13
CA LEU A 60 -8.54 -38.84 31.18
C LEU A 60 -9.08 -37.50 31.72
N CYS A 61 -10.32 -37.46 32.20
CA CYS A 61 -10.91 -36.25 32.79
C CYS A 61 -10.07 -35.72 33.96
N ARG A 62 -9.62 -36.60 34.86
CA ARG A 62 -8.76 -36.21 35.99
C ARG A 62 -7.42 -35.64 35.51
N LYS A 63 -6.78 -36.27 34.52
CA LYS A 63 -5.52 -35.80 33.95
C LYS A 63 -5.67 -34.43 33.28
N LEU A 64 -6.71 -34.26 32.46
CA LEU A 64 -6.97 -32.98 31.80
C LEU A 64 -7.23 -31.86 32.80
N HIS A 65 -7.99 -32.12 33.87
CA HIS A 65 -8.24 -31.13 34.90
C HIS A 65 -6.94 -30.67 35.59
N GLN A 66 -6.08 -31.61 36.00
CA GLN A 66 -4.78 -31.28 36.58
C GLN A 66 -3.86 -30.55 35.60
N SER A 67 -3.95 -30.89 34.31
CA SER A 67 -3.19 -30.20 33.27
C SER A 67 -3.65 -28.76 33.07
N ILE A 68 -4.96 -28.50 33.13
CA ILE A 68 -5.53 -27.16 33.00
C ILE A 68 -5.02 -26.25 34.12
N ASP A 69 -5.03 -26.73 35.36
CA ASP A 69 -4.57 -25.94 36.51
C ASP A 69 -3.10 -25.51 36.35
N LYS A 70 -2.24 -26.44 35.93
CA LYS A 70 -0.80 -26.15 35.68
C LYS A 70 -0.61 -25.16 34.53
N VAL A 71 -1.31 -25.37 33.42
CA VAL A 71 -1.18 -24.50 32.25
C VAL A 71 -1.70 -23.09 32.54
N ASP A 72 -2.75 -22.94 33.36
CA ASP A 72 -3.24 -21.61 33.74
C ASP A 72 -2.27 -20.90 34.69
N GLU A 73 -1.61 -21.62 35.61
CA GLU A 73 -0.52 -21.07 36.42
C GLU A 73 0.64 -20.57 35.54
N GLU A 74 1.10 -21.39 34.59
CA GLU A 74 2.14 -21.00 33.64
C GLU A 74 1.71 -19.79 32.78
N ARG A 75 0.45 -19.77 32.33
CA ARG A 75 -0.12 -18.66 31.58
C ARG A 75 -0.11 -17.36 32.39
N TYR A 76 -0.48 -17.43 33.67
CA TYR A 76 -0.47 -16.29 34.58
C TYR A 76 0.94 -15.72 34.76
N ASP A 77 1.93 -16.58 34.99
CA ASP A 77 3.33 -16.16 35.13
C ASP A 77 3.89 -15.52 33.85
N MET A 78 3.54 -16.09 32.69
CA MET A 78 3.93 -15.54 31.40
C MET A 78 3.27 -14.18 31.13
N GLU A 79 1.98 -14.03 31.45
CA GLU A 79 1.26 -12.77 31.37
C GLU A 79 1.89 -11.70 32.29
N ALA A 80 2.24 -12.07 33.51
CA ALA A 80 2.91 -11.17 34.46
C ALA A 80 4.28 -10.70 33.95
N LYS A 81 5.05 -11.59 33.30
CA LYS A 81 6.34 -11.22 32.66
C LYS A 81 6.11 -10.25 31.50
N VAL A 82 5.16 -10.53 30.61
CA VAL A 82 4.82 -9.63 29.49
C VAL A 82 4.37 -8.26 29.99
N ALA A 83 3.54 -8.22 31.04
CA ALA A 83 3.09 -6.97 31.64
C ALA A 83 4.25 -6.14 32.24
N LYS A 84 5.23 -6.79 32.88
CA LYS A 84 6.45 -6.13 33.37
C LYS A 84 7.27 -5.55 32.23
N THR A 85 7.51 -6.34 31.19
CA THR A 85 8.27 -5.89 30.00
C THR A 85 7.57 -4.73 29.29
N ASN A 86 6.25 -4.77 29.16
CA ASN A 86 5.49 -3.67 28.54
C ASN A 86 5.60 -2.38 29.34
N LYS A 87 5.50 -2.45 30.68
CA LYS A 87 5.72 -1.28 31.55
C LYS A 87 7.12 -0.70 31.37
N GLU A 88 8.15 -1.55 31.32
CA GLU A 88 9.51 -1.10 31.09
C GLU A 88 9.69 -0.44 29.71
N ILE A 89 9.09 -1.02 28.66
CA ILE A 89 9.10 -0.42 27.31
C ILE A 89 8.44 0.97 27.33
N ASP A 90 7.31 1.12 28.02
CA ASP A 90 6.60 2.39 28.09
C ASP A 90 7.38 3.44 28.88
N ASP A 91 7.99 3.06 30.01
CA ASP A 91 8.88 3.93 30.77
C ASP A 91 10.09 4.38 29.94
N LEU A 92 10.69 3.46 29.18
CA LEU A 92 11.79 3.76 28.27
C LEU A 92 11.34 4.67 27.12
N ARG A 93 10.14 4.47 26.56
CA ARG A 93 9.56 5.34 25.54
C ARG A 93 9.37 6.77 26.06
N ILE A 94 8.87 6.93 27.28
CA ILE A 94 8.73 8.24 27.93
C ILE A 94 10.11 8.89 28.10
N LYS A 95 11.10 8.17 28.64
CA LYS A 95 12.48 8.68 28.78
C LYS A 95 13.06 9.10 27.43
N VAL A 96 12.87 8.31 26.37
CA VAL A 96 13.32 8.65 25.01
C VAL A 96 12.63 9.91 24.50
N GLN A 97 11.34 10.10 24.79
CA GLN A 97 10.60 11.30 24.42
C GLN A 97 11.12 12.54 25.16
N ASP A 98 11.36 12.43 26.47
CA ASP A 98 11.91 13.52 27.27
C ASP A 98 13.33 13.90 26.81
N LEU A 99 14.18 12.91 26.51
CA LEU A 99 15.54 13.11 25.97
C LEU A 99 15.54 13.72 24.56
N LYS A 100 14.61 13.31 23.68
CA LYS A 100 14.42 13.93 22.36
C LYS A 100 13.87 15.36 22.45
N GLY A 101 13.55 15.82 23.66
CA GLY A 101 12.96 17.10 23.98
C GLY A 101 11.44 17.02 23.91
N LYS A 102 10.80 17.16 25.08
CA LYS A 102 9.33 17.30 25.29
C LYS A 102 8.65 18.35 24.38
N PHE A 103 9.46 19.18 23.71
CA PHE A 103 9.07 20.22 22.77
C PHE A 103 9.93 20.21 21.49
N LYS A 104 9.78 19.24 20.59
CA LYS A 104 9.68 19.68 19.18
C LYS A 104 8.34 20.35 19.07
N LYS A 105 8.25 21.65 19.39
CA LYS A 105 7.07 22.48 19.12
C LYS A 105 6.70 22.14 17.66
N PRO A 106 5.58 21.45 17.38
CA PRO A 106 5.19 21.22 16.00
C PRO A 106 5.15 22.62 15.41
N ALA A 107 5.99 22.90 14.42
CA ALA A 107 5.94 24.20 13.77
C ALA A 107 4.47 24.39 13.39
N LEU A 108 3.82 25.43 13.94
CA LEU A 108 2.41 25.70 13.71
C LEU A 108 2.24 25.97 12.22
N ARG A 109 2.13 24.90 11.44
CA ARG A 109 1.81 24.97 10.03
C ARG A 109 0.34 25.31 10.00
N LYS A 110 0.00 26.37 9.28
CA LYS A 110 -1.38 26.75 9.02
C LYS A 110 -1.99 25.68 8.10
N VAL A 111 -2.42 24.57 8.70
CA VAL A 111 -3.10 23.48 8.01
C VAL A 111 -4.51 23.99 7.75
N ARG A 112 -4.77 24.44 6.52
CA ARG A 112 -6.15 24.64 6.05
C ARG A 112 -6.76 23.25 5.85
N MET A 113 -8.08 23.10 6.02
CA MET A 113 -8.77 21.86 5.67
C MET A 113 -8.28 21.36 4.30
N SER A 114 -7.91 20.08 4.20
CA SER A 114 -7.53 19.53 2.92
C SER A 114 -8.72 19.60 1.97
N ALA A 115 -8.46 19.74 0.67
CA ALA A 115 -9.51 19.78 -0.33
C ALA A 115 -10.44 18.55 -0.20
N ASP A 116 -9.87 17.38 0.11
CA ASP A 116 -10.62 16.14 0.35
C ASP A 116 -11.53 16.20 1.57
N GLN A 117 -11.08 16.76 2.69
CA GLN A 117 -11.91 16.91 3.88
C GLN A 117 -13.06 17.89 3.66
N MET A 118 -12.79 18.98 2.94
CA MET A 118 -13.82 19.96 2.60
C MET A 118 -14.84 19.37 1.60
N LEU A 119 -14.39 18.61 0.60
CA LEU A 119 -15.26 17.99 -0.38
C LEU A 119 -16.09 16.84 0.22
N GLN A 120 -15.52 16.01 1.09
CA GLN A 120 -16.25 14.95 1.78
C GLN A 120 -17.32 15.52 2.72
N ALA A 121 -17.04 16.63 3.40
CA ALA A 121 -18.01 17.29 4.28
C ALA A 121 -19.15 17.97 3.50
N LEU A 122 -18.87 18.52 2.32
CA LEU A 122 -19.87 19.23 1.50
C LEU A 122 -20.68 18.31 0.56
N LEU A 123 -20.09 17.21 0.08
CA LEU A 123 -20.67 16.38 -0.99
C LEU A 123 -20.92 14.92 -0.56
N GLY A 124 -20.60 14.57 0.69
CA GLY A 124 -20.85 13.25 1.26
C GLY A 124 -20.13 12.11 0.52
N SER A 125 -20.69 10.90 0.58
CA SER A 125 -20.08 9.68 0.04
C SER A 125 -20.05 9.59 -1.50
N LYS A 126 -20.74 10.49 -2.20
CA LYS A 126 -20.92 10.41 -3.66
C LYS A 126 -19.65 10.77 -4.44
N HIS A 127 -18.72 11.49 -3.83
CA HIS A 127 -17.42 11.87 -4.41
C HIS A 127 -16.26 11.37 -3.55
N LYS A 128 -16.16 10.05 -3.38
CA LYS A 128 -14.91 9.43 -2.88
C LYS A 128 -13.91 9.32 -4.04
N VAL A 129 -13.49 10.47 -4.57
CA VAL A 129 -12.33 10.53 -5.46
C VAL A 129 -11.14 10.46 -4.53
N SER A 130 -10.43 9.32 -4.46
CA SER A 130 -9.10 9.38 -3.88
C SER A 130 -8.31 10.35 -4.77
N LEU A 131 -7.84 11.47 -4.20
CA LEU A 131 -6.79 12.29 -4.83
C LEU A 131 -5.46 11.53 -4.82
N ASP A 132 -5.49 10.21 -5.06
CA ASP A 132 -4.33 9.48 -5.52
C ASP A 132 -3.99 10.10 -6.87
N LEU A 133 -2.80 10.70 -6.94
CA LEU A 133 -2.25 11.28 -8.18
C LEU A 133 -2.32 10.32 -9.38
N ARG A 134 -2.48 9.03 -9.09
CA ARG A 134 -2.61 7.91 -10.02
C ARG A 134 -3.99 7.76 -10.65
N ALA A 135 -5.06 8.16 -9.95
CA ALA A 135 -6.45 7.96 -10.41
C ALA A 135 -6.88 8.97 -11.49
N ASN A 136 -6.21 10.12 -11.59
CA ASN A 136 -6.55 11.19 -12.54
C ASN A 136 -5.72 11.18 -13.84
N LEU A 137 -4.77 10.25 -13.97
CA LEU A 137 -4.01 10.09 -15.20
C LEU A 137 -4.77 9.15 -16.16
N LYS A 138 -5.07 9.60 -17.38
CA LYS A 138 -5.64 8.74 -18.42
C LYS A 138 -4.69 7.56 -18.65
N GLN A 139 -5.12 6.36 -18.28
CA GLN A 139 -4.42 5.12 -18.60
C GLN A 139 -4.44 4.97 -20.13
N VAL A 140 -3.28 5.09 -20.80
CA VAL A 140 -3.19 4.73 -22.21
C VAL A 140 -3.42 3.24 -22.28
N LYS A 141 -4.63 2.85 -22.64
CA LYS A 141 -4.95 1.49 -23.06
C LYS A 141 -3.97 1.14 -24.18
N LYS A 142 -2.98 0.30 -23.87
CA LYS A 142 -2.26 -0.46 -24.89
C LYS A 142 -3.20 -1.60 -25.34
N GLU A 143 -4.37 -1.20 -25.84
CA GLU A 143 -5.28 -2.07 -26.54
C GLU A 143 -4.94 -1.90 -28.02
N VAL A 144 -4.62 -3.03 -28.65
CA VAL A 144 -4.56 -3.19 -30.10
C VAL A 144 -5.79 -2.51 -30.68
N LYS A 145 -5.58 -1.39 -31.37
CA LYS A 145 -6.64 -0.59 -31.97
C LYS A 145 -7.16 -1.34 -33.19
N GLU A 146 -8.18 -2.16 -33.02
CA GLU A 146 -9.14 -2.43 -34.09
C GLU A 146 -9.86 -1.10 -34.40
N GLU A 147 -9.46 -0.54 -35.53
CA GLU A 147 -10.28 0.17 -36.51
C GLU A 147 -11.31 1.20 -36.01
N SER A 148 -10.98 2.47 -36.25
CA SER A 148 -11.94 3.44 -36.76
C SER A 148 -11.29 4.13 -37.95
N ALA A 149 -11.32 3.46 -39.10
CA ALA A 149 -10.62 3.83 -40.34
C ALA A 149 -11.26 5.00 -41.12
N GLU A 150 -12.18 5.76 -40.52
CA GLU A 150 -13.01 6.73 -41.26
C GLU A 150 -12.66 8.21 -41.01
N GLN A 151 -11.69 8.51 -40.13
CA GLN A 151 -11.42 9.90 -39.71
C GLN A 151 -10.00 10.39 -40.03
N VAL A 152 -9.43 9.93 -41.14
CA VAL A 152 -8.27 10.57 -41.78
C VAL A 152 -8.68 10.87 -43.22
N GLY A 153 -9.38 11.99 -43.41
CA GLY A 153 -9.87 12.45 -44.71
C GLY A 153 -8.74 12.58 -45.74
N ASP A 154 -9.07 12.28 -47.00
CA ASP A 154 -8.19 12.35 -48.17
C ASP A 154 -7.89 13.81 -48.53
N TRP A 155 -6.60 14.20 -48.57
CA TRP A 155 -6.13 15.57 -48.82
C TRP A 155 -5.90 15.84 -50.32
N ARG A 156 -6.65 15.18 -51.21
CA ARG A 156 -6.65 15.53 -52.63
C ARG A 156 -7.34 16.87 -52.85
N LYS A 157 -6.54 17.94 -52.81
CA LYS A 157 -6.89 19.25 -53.40
C LYS A 157 -7.19 19.02 -54.88
N ASN A 158 -8.44 19.19 -55.27
CA ASN A 158 -8.83 19.31 -56.67
C ASN A 158 -8.13 20.56 -57.23
N ILE A 159 -7.08 20.37 -58.01
CA ILE A 159 -6.43 21.44 -58.76
C ILE A 159 -7.38 21.76 -59.90
N GLU A 160 -7.91 22.98 -59.95
CA GLU A 160 -8.60 23.50 -61.13
C GLU A 160 -7.59 23.55 -62.28
N ASP A 161 -7.51 22.47 -63.06
CA ASP A 161 -6.86 22.47 -64.36
C ASP A 161 -7.57 23.52 -65.23
N LYS A 162 -6.91 24.66 -65.46
CA LYS A 162 -7.33 25.69 -66.42
C LYS A 162 -7.15 25.21 -67.87
N ALA A 163 -7.51 23.96 -68.15
CA ALA A 163 -7.65 23.44 -69.49
C ALA A 163 -8.85 24.14 -70.15
N GLY A 164 -8.58 25.26 -70.83
CA GLY A 164 -9.61 26.03 -71.54
C GLY A 164 -9.42 27.55 -71.56
N MET A 165 -8.40 28.12 -70.90
CA MET A 165 -8.08 29.55 -71.06
C MET A 165 -7.08 29.80 -72.20
N ASP A 166 -7.46 29.39 -73.41
CA ASP A 166 -6.74 29.67 -74.66
C ASP A 166 -7.13 31.04 -75.24
N GLY A 167 -6.79 32.10 -74.50
CA GLY A 167 -7.08 33.47 -74.89
C GLY A 167 -6.30 34.49 -74.06
N ARG A 168 -5.62 35.43 -74.73
CA ARG A 168 -4.79 36.48 -74.11
C ARG A 168 -5.59 37.26 -73.06
N LYS A 169 -5.26 37.06 -71.79
CA LYS A 169 -5.77 37.91 -70.70
C LYS A 169 -5.26 39.34 -70.91
N LYS A 170 -6.16 40.28 -71.10
CA LYS A 170 -5.89 41.72 -71.04
C LYS A 170 -5.51 42.06 -69.59
N MET A 171 -4.23 42.16 -69.31
CA MET A 171 -3.72 42.90 -68.16
C MET A 171 -3.11 44.17 -68.73
N PHE A 172 -3.71 45.32 -68.44
CA PHE A 172 -3.17 46.62 -68.84
C PHE A 172 -1.97 46.94 -67.94
N GLU A 173 -0.84 47.26 -68.56
CA GLU A 173 0.38 47.73 -67.92
C GLU A 173 0.12 49.10 -67.27
N SER A 174 0.60 49.27 -66.04
CA SER A 174 0.78 50.59 -65.42
C SER A 174 2.28 50.76 -65.18
N GLU A 175 2.82 51.82 -65.77
CA GLU A 175 4.24 52.15 -65.90
C GLU A 175 4.96 52.37 -64.57
N ALA A 176 6.20 51.87 -64.50
CA ALA A 176 7.39 52.58 -64.03
C ALA A 176 8.65 51.89 -64.61
#